data_AF-J9FSF6-F1
#
_entry.id   AF-J9FSF6-F1
#
_cell.length_a   1.000
_cell.length_b   1.000
_cell.length_c   1.000
_cell.angle_alpha   90.00
_cell.angle_beta   90.00
_cell.angle_gamma   90.00
#
_symmetry.space_group_name_H-M   'P 1'
#
loop_
_entity.id
_entity.type
_entity.pdbx_description
1 polymer ?
#
loop_
_entity_poly.entity_id
_entity_poly.type
_entity_poly.pdbx_seq_one_letter_code
_entity_poly.pdbx_strand_id
1 'polypeptide(L)'
;DNLSSSLELAYVILKPSNRLSFSIGKQFVNHGGYEYFVNPIRVREFSEFNNLLACFQAGVGMNWMVTPNHELCLQILNNKESHDDDIYASGLPEGISKAKVPFMYTANWNSYFIDRSLQFRYAMSVGQQANKKYAYHFTCGNIYEKGPILAYVDVMYTRQDIDQHGMVSRLPSEYKTARNTEYLSVIGDIDYRINRKWNIYIKGAYETARVFKANGDFQKGLYRRSWNAQSSIEFFPFKQLDLFVFALYTYRGVILEKAAKTMGAIEPDTHRIS
;
A
#
# COMPACT_ATOMS: atom_id res chain seq x y z
N ASP A 1 14.63 -6.07 -19.50
CA ASP A 1 15.45 -6.55 -18.36
C ASP A 1 14.61 -7.11 -17.25
N ASN A 2 14.48 -8.44 -17.20
CA ASN A 2 13.71 -9.11 -16.13
C ASN A 2 14.52 -9.28 -14.82
N LEU A 3 15.80 -8.90 -14.82
CA LEU A 3 16.66 -8.96 -13.62
C LEU A 3 16.16 -8.04 -12.49
N SER A 4 15.44 -6.96 -12.84
CA SER A 4 14.85 -6.03 -11.87
C SER A 4 13.72 -6.68 -11.06
N SER A 5 12.93 -7.57 -11.65
CA SER A 5 11.78 -8.21 -10.98
C SER A 5 12.17 -9.42 -10.15
N SER A 6 13.29 -10.10 -10.47
CA SER A 6 13.73 -11.32 -9.76
C SER A 6 14.59 -11.07 -8.51
N LEU A 7 15.07 -9.83 -8.31
CA LEU A 7 15.93 -9.45 -7.19
C LEU A 7 15.13 -8.56 -6.24
N GLU A 8 14.73 -9.05 -5.07
CA GLU A 8 13.94 -8.26 -4.11
C GLU A 8 14.81 -7.23 -3.37
N LEU A 9 15.91 -7.68 -2.76
CA LEU A 9 16.81 -6.86 -1.94
C LEU A 9 18.27 -7.06 -2.33
N ALA A 10 18.99 -5.96 -2.54
CA ALA A 10 20.43 -5.93 -2.78
C ALA A 10 21.00 -4.55 -2.43
N TYR A 11 21.45 -4.37 -1.20
CA TYR A 11 21.90 -3.08 -0.68
C TYR A 11 22.97 -3.23 0.41
N VAL A 12 23.76 -2.19 0.60
CA VAL A 12 24.75 -2.05 1.67
C VAL A 12 24.21 -1.12 2.74
N ILE A 13 24.46 -1.44 4.02
CA ILE A 13 24.17 -0.55 5.16
C ILE A 13 25.48 -0.03 5.76
N LEU A 14 25.65 1.28 5.79
CA LEU A 14 26.73 1.97 6.48
C LEU A 14 26.22 2.47 7.84
N LYS A 15 26.86 2.08 8.94
CA LYS A 15 26.46 2.44 10.32
C LYS A 15 27.52 3.33 10.99
N PRO A 16 27.54 4.65 10.75
CA PRO A 16 28.48 5.56 11.40
C PRO A 16 28.24 5.73 12.92
N SER A 17 27.05 5.36 13.44
CA SER A 17 26.83 5.29 14.88
C SER A 17 25.70 4.31 15.24
N ASN A 18 25.52 4.03 16.53
CA ASN A 18 24.42 3.20 17.04
C ASN A 18 23.02 3.80 16.81
N ARG A 19 22.92 5.08 16.42
CA ARG A 19 21.64 5.78 16.17
C ARG A 19 21.42 6.19 14.72
N LEU A 20 22.42 6.06 13.85
CA LEU A 20 22.35 6.54 12.47
C LEU A 20 22.90 5.49 11.51
N SER A 21 22.11 5.15 10.50
CA SER A 21 22.53 4.27 9.42
C SER A 21 22.07 4.79 8.06
N PHE A 22 22.86 4.51 7.03
CA PHE A 22 22.57 4.83 5.64
C PHE A 22 22.48 3.54 4.83
N SER A 23 21.55 3.47 3.89
CA SER A 23 21.36 2.34 2.96
C SER A 23 21.61 2.78 1.52
N ILE A 24 22.27 1.95 0.71
CA ILE A 24 22.51 2.20 -0.71
C ILE A 24 22.28 0.91 -1.49
N GLY A 25 21.36 0.91 -2.46
CA GLY A 25 21.03 -0.23 -3.32
C GLY A 25 19.53 -0.45 -3.48
N LYS A 26 19.12 -1.65 -3.93
CA LYS A 26 17.70 -2.05 -3.98
C LYS A 26 17.23 -2.44 -2.58
N GLN A 27 16.28 -1.67 -2.07
CA GLN A 27 15.84 -1.70 -0.68
C GLN A 27 14.31 -1.59 -0.60
N PHE A 28 13.75 -1.99 0.55
CA PHE A 28 12.33 -1.85 0.83
C PHE A 28 11.93 -0.37 0.91
N VAL A 29 10.80 0.00 0.31
CA VAL A 29 10.29 1.39 0.35
C VAL A 29 9.53 1.61 1.65
N ASN A 30 9.83 2.66 2.41
CA ASN A 30 9.23 2.91 3.72
C ASN A 30 7.84 3.59 3.62
N HIS A 31 6.88 2.98 2.92
CA HIS A 31 5.53 3.52 2.75
C HIS A 31 4.65 3.55 4.02
N GLY A 32 5.16 3.12 5.19
CA GLY A 32 4.44 3.18 6.47
C GLY A 32 3.30 2.16 6.56
N GLY A 33 2.37 2.38 7.49
CA GLY A 33 1.28 1.43 7.76
C GLY A 33 1.76 0.19 8.53
N TYR A 34 0.81 -0.65 8.94
CA TYR A 34 1.08 -1.99 9.47
C TYR A 34 0.98 -3.06 8.39
N GLU A 35 -0.09 -3.09 7.59
CA GLU A 35 -0.32 -4.12 6.58
C GLU A 35 0.84 -4.20 5.58
N TYR A 36 1.38 -3.05 5.21
CA TYR A 36 2.53 -2.94 4.31
C TYR A 36 3.87 -3.27 5.00
N PHE A 37 4.00 -3.03 6.32
CA PHE A 37 5.26 -3.30 7.07
C PHE A 37 5.37 -4.73 7.60
N VAL A 38 4.24 -5.37 7.93
CA VAL A 38 4.21 -6.69 8.58
C VAL A 38 4.67 -7.77 7.61
N ASN A 39 5.25 -8.86 8.14
CA ASN A 39 5.61 -10.01 7.33
C ASN A 39 4.37 -10.52 6.55
N PRO A 40 4.43 -10.73 5.22
CA PRO A 40 3.31 -11.17 4.41
C PRO A 40 2.60 -12.44 4.91
N ILE A 41 3.30 -13.35 5.61
CA ILE A 41 2.71 -14.56 6.22
C ILE A 41 1.61 -14.20 7.25
N ARG A 42 1.63 -13.00 7.83
CA ARG A 42 0.60 -12.49 8.73
C ARG A 42 -0.57 -11.79 8.02
N VAL A 43 -0.49 -11.52 6.72
CA VAL A 43 -1.58 -10.93 5.94
C VAL A 43 -2.22 -12.01 5.08
N ARG A 44 -3.52 -12.28 5.29
CA ARG A 44 -4.22 -13.36 4.57
C ARG A 44 -4.57 -12.93 3.14
N GLU A 45 -5.25 -11.79 2.99
CA GLU A 45 -5.31 -11.05 1.72
C GLU A 45 -5.06 -9.56 1.96
N PHE A 46 -4.15 -8.96 1.18
CA PHE A 46 -3.87 -7.52 1.19
C PHE A 46 -5.07 -6.71 0.67
N SER A 47 -5.17 -5.45 1.08
CA SER A 47 -6.09 -4.46 0.49
C SER A 47 -5.83 -4.26 -1.02
N GLU A 48 -6.82 -3.76 -1.75
CA GLU A 48 -6.62 -3.46 -3.18
C GLU A 48 -5.56 -2.37 -3.37
N PHE A 49 -5.46 -1.43 -2.42
CA PHE A 49 -4.45 -0.40 -2.42
C PHE A 49 -3.01 -0.95 -2.23
N ASN A 50 -2.74 -1.79 -1.23
CA ASN A 50 -1.38 -2.30 -1.01
C ASN A 50 -0.91 -3.25 -2.11
N ASN A 51 -1.82 -4.00 -2.75
CA ASN A 51 -1.49 -4.83 -3.92
C ASN A 51 -1.00 -4.04 -5.15
N LEU A 52 -1.12 -2.70 -5.13
CA LEU A 52 -0.74 -1.81 -6.23
C LEU A 52 0.45 -0.89 -5.88
N LEU A 53 1.12 -1.11 -4.74
CA LEU A 53 2.34 -0.39 -4.35
C LEU A 53 3.61 -1.18 -4.66
N ALA A 54 4.66 -0.44 -5.04
CA ALA A 54 5.97 -0.99 -5.33
C ALA A 54 6.78 -1.23 -4.04
N CYS A 55 6.96 -2.49 -3.64
CA CYS A 55 7.60 -2.82 -2.36
C CYS A 55 9.12 -2.55 -2.32
N PHE A 56 9.83 -2.67 -3.44
CA PHE A 56 11.29 -2.63 -3.48
C PHE A 56 11.84 -1.74 -4.60
N GLN A 57 12.58 -0.70 -4.24
CA GLN A 57 13.16 0.25 -5.20
C GLN A 57 14.66 0.47 -4.99
N ALA A 58 15.36 0.80 -6.08
CA ALA A 58 16.77 1.14 -6.05
C ALA A 58 16.96 2.60 -5.62
N GLY A 59 17.81 2.85 -4.62
CA GLY A 59 18.11 4.21 -4.18
C GLY A 59 18.96 4.29 -2.92
N VAL A 60 18.85 5.42 -2.23
CA VAL A 60 19.56 5.71 -0.98
C VAL A 60 18.58 6.00 0.15
N GLY A 61 18.96 5.62 1.38
CA GLY A 61 18.16 5.88 2.57
C GLY A 61 19.02 6.29 3.77
N MET A 62 18.37 6.90 4.75
CA MET A 62 18.91 7.28 6.04
C MET A 62 17.89 6.94 7.12
N ASN A 63 18.27 6.11 8.09
CA ASN A 63 17.47 5.80 9.26
C ASN A 63 18.14 6.40 10.49
N TRP A 64 17.42 7.25 11.22
CA TRP A 64 17.88 7.94 12.42
C TRP A 64 16.98 7.61 13.61
N MET A 65 17.54 6.89 14.58
CA MET A 65 16.94 6.65 15.89
C MET A 65 17.08 7.91 16.74
N VAL A 66 16.10 8.81 16.63
CA VAL A 66 16.01 10.07 17.38
C VAL A 66 16.02 9.80 18.88
N THR A 67 15.24 8.81 19.32
CA THR A 67 15.26 8.24 20.67
C THR A 67 15.06 6.72 20.58
N PRO A 68 15.26 5.93 21.66
CA PRO A 68 15.02 4.48 21.63
C PRO A 68 13.60 4.08 21.19
N ASN A 69 12.62 4.98 21.30
CA ASN A 69 11.23 4.76 20.95
C ASN A 69 10.78 5.51 19.68
N HIS A 70 11.66 6.28 19.01
CA HIS A 70 11.31 7.13 17.87
C HIS A 70 12.39 7.09 16.79
N GLU A 71 11.99 6.76 15.57
CA GLU A 71 12.85 6.60 14.40
C GLU A 71 12.31 7.40 13.22
N LEU A 72 13.19 8.14 12.55
CA LEU A 72 12.95 8.84 11.29
C LEU A 72 13.70 8.12 10.16
N CYS A 73 12.99 7.69 9.14
CA CYS A 73 13.55 7.07 7.94
C CYS A 73 13.29 7.95 6.71
N LEU A 74 14.34 8.43 6.06
CA LEU A 74 14.27 9.22 4.83
C LEU A 74 14.83 8.40 3.66
N GLN A 75 14.20 8.44 2.49
CA GLN A 75 14.66 7.74 1.29
C GLN A 75 14.55 8.61 0.03
N ILE A 76 15.50 8.42 -0.89
CA ILE A 76 15.47 8.91 -2.27
C ILE A 76 15.63 7.69 -3.17
N LEU A 77 14.61 7.41 -3.96
CA LEU A 77 14.46 6.16 -4.71
C LEU A 77 14.23 6.46 -6.19
N ASN A 78 14.70 5.58 -7.07
CA ASN A 78 14.25 5.56 -8.45
C ASN A 78 12.75 5.20 -8.46
N ASN A 79 11.93 5.98 -9.15
CA ASN A 79 10.48 5.79 -9.28
C ASN A 79 10.11 5.09 -10.60
N LYS A 80 11.11 4.53 -11.32
CA LYS A 80 10.90 3.76 -12.56
C LYS A 80 11.10 2.27 -12.33
N GLU A 81 9.99 1.58 -12.10
CA GLU A 81 9.94 0.13 -11.90
C GLU A 81 9.87 -0.65 -13.23
N SER A 82 9.12 -0.13 -14.21
CA SER A 82 8.82 -0.75 -15.50
C SER A 82 8.72 0.28 -16.64
N HIS A 83 8.29 -0.10 -17.84
CA HIS A 83 8.02 0.86 -18.90
C HIS A 83 6.70 1.60 -18.63
N ASP A 84 6.58 2.84 -19.09
CA ASP A 84 5.37 3.65 -18.84
C ASP A 84 4.09 2.98 -19.39
N ASP A 85 4.23 2.14 -20.41
CA ASP A 85 3.17 1.37 -21.05
C ASP A 85 2.75 0.13 -20.23
N ASP A 86 3.61 -0.32 -19.30
CA ASP A 86 3.28 -1.35 -18.30
C ASP A 86 2.59 -0.73 -17.05
N ILE A 87 2.89 0.55 -16.76
CA ILE A 87 2.40 1.28 -15.57
C ILE A 87 1.00 1.85 -15.80
N TYR A 88 0.76 2.46 -16.96
CA TYR A 88 -0.46 3.19 -17.27
C TYR A 88 -1.36 2.39 -18.22
N ALA A 89 -2.64 2.28 -17.90
CA ALA A 89 -3.56 1.33 -18.54
C ALA A 89 -3.72 1.48 -20.08
N SER A 90 -3.41 2.66 -20.63
CA SER A 90 -3.31 2.91 -22.07
C SER A 90 -2.04 3.71 -22.43
N GLY A 91 -0.94 3.49 -21.69
CA GLY A 91 0.28 4.29 -21.79
C GLY A 91 0.13 5.73 -21.28
N LEU A 92 1.12 6.58 -21.56
CA LEU A 92 1.10 7.99 -21.14
C LEU A 92 0.02 8.79 -21.90
N PRO A 93 -0.78 9.64 -21.22
CA PRO A 93 -1.75 10.52 -21.88
C PRO A 93 -1.10 11.48 -22.88
N GLU A 94 -1.82 11.78 -23.96
CA GLU A 94 -1.35 12.66 -25.03
C GLU A 94 -0.83 14.03 -24.50
N GLY A 95 0.27 14.49 -25.08
CA GLY A 95 0.95 15.73 -24.69
C GLY A 95 1.79 15.64 -23.40
N ILE A 96 1.81 14.49 -22.71
CA ILE A 96 2.68 14.28 -21.54
C ILE A 96 3.99 13.60 -21.96
N SER A 97 5.12 14.26 -21.72
CA SER A 97 6.45 13.68 -21.95
C SER A 97 6.97 12.90 -20.74
N LYS A 98 7.71 11.82 -21.01
CA LYS A 98 8.37 10.96 -20.00
C LYS A 98 9.27 11.79 -19.07
N ALA A 99 9.31 11.42 -17.78
CA ALA A 99 10.27 12.01 -16.86
C ALA A 99 11.70 11.63 -17.26
N LYS A 100 12.64 12.60 -17.26
CA LYS A 100 14.05 12.33 -17.56
C LYS A 100 14.74 11.53 -16.45
N VAL A 101 14.43 11.86 -15.20
CA VAL A 101 14.93 11.16 -14.00
C VAL A 101 13.78 11.14 -12.97
N PRO A 102 12.94 10.10 -12.95
CA PRO A 102 11.83 10.01 -12.02
C PRO A 102 12.34 9.56 -10.64
N PHE A 103 12.43 10.48 -9.68
CA PHE A 103 12.71 10.15 -8.28
C PHE A 103 11.44 10.10 -7.45
N MET A 104 11.45 9.23 -6.43
CA MET A 104 10.53 9.24 -5.30
C MET A 104 11.30 9.64 -4.04
N TYR A 105 10.70 10.53 -3.25
CA TYR A 105 11.19 10.96 -1.96
C TYR A 105 10.21 10.49 -0.90
N THR A 106 10.69 9.79 0.13
CA THR A 106 9.87 9.27 1.23
C THR A 106 10.41 9.75 2.57
N ALA A 107 9.52 10.21 3.43
CA ALA A 107 9.77 10.48 4.85
C ALA A 107 8.84 9.60 5.68
N ASN A 108 9.40 8.80 6.58
CA ASN A 108 8.70 7.82 7.40
C ASN A 108 9.07 8.02 8.87
N TRP A 109 8.09 7.91 9.75
CA TRP A 109 8.23 8.07 11.20
C TRP A 109 7.63 6.86 11.92
N ASN A 110 8.48 6.10 12.58
CA ASN A 110 8.09 4.99 13.44
C ASN A 110 8.21 5.43 14.90
N SER A 111 7.18 5.20 15.70
CA SER A 111 7.21 5.57 17.12
C SER A 111 6.44 4.60 18.02
N TYR A 112 6.90 4.48 19.26
CA TYR A 112 6.38 3.55 20.27
C TYR A 112 5.97 4.28 21.55
N PHE A 113 4.78 3.94 22.06
CA PHE A 113 4.15 4.53 23.25
C PHE A 113 3.61 3.42 24.16
N ILE A 114 3.28 3.77 25.42
CA ILE A 114 2.66 2.88 26.41
C ILE A 114 3.43 1.54 26.52
N ASP A 115 4.67 1.58 27.01
CA ASP A 115 5.55 0.41 27.12
C ASP A 115 5.71 -0.38 25.80
N ARG A 116 5.66 0.33 24.67
CA ARG A 116 5.69 -0.17 23.28
C ARG A 116 4.46 -0.94 22.83
N SER A 117 3.40 -1.03 23.64
CA SER A 117 2.15 -1.68 23.21
C SER A 117 1.33 -0.86 22.20
N LEU A 118 1.63 0.43 22.04
CA LEU A 118 1.06 1.28 20.99
C LEU A 118 2.17 1.73 20.04
N GLN A 119 2.01 1.51 18.74
CA GLN A 119 2.96 1.90 17.70
C GLN A 119 2.28 2.78 16.66
N PHE A 120 2.95 3.84 16.20
CA PHE A 120 2.54 4.63 15.05
C PHE A 120 3.58 4.52 13.93
N ARG A 121 3.12 4.25 12.70
CA ARG A 121 3.94 4.05 11.49
C ARG A 121 3.44 4.95 10.38
N TYR A 122 3.93 6.19 10.35
CA TYR A 122 3.44 7.21 9.45
C TYR A 122 4.42 7.45 8.32
N ALA A 123 3.94 7.71 7.11
CA ALA A 123 4.80 8.02 5.96
C ALA A 123 4.16 9.04 5.01
N MET A 124 5.03 9.80 4.36
CA MET A 124 4.70 10.67 3.24
C MET A 124 5.69 10.41 2.11
N SER A 125 5.18 10.17 0.90
CA SER A 125 6.01 10.03 -0.30
C SER A 125 5.54 10.98 -1.40
N VAL A 126 6.50 11.49 -2.19
CA VAL A 126 6.23 12.19 -3.45
C VAL A 126 7.08 11.58 -4.56
N GLY A 127 6.42 11.06 -5.60
CA GLY A 127 7.06 10.42 -6.75
C GLY A 127 6.81 11.20 -8.04
N GLN A 128 7.84 11.43 -8.85
CA GLN A 128 7.66 12.01 -10.17
C GLN A 128 7.19 10.93 -11.16
N GLN A 129 5.98 11.12 -11.70
CA GLN A 129 5.32 10.20 -12.64
C GLN A 129 5.69 10.48 -14.10
N ALA A 130 5.79 11.76 -14.47
CA ALA A 130 6.17 12.22 -15.80
C ALA A 130 6.75 13.64 -15.73
N ASN A 131 7.04 14.29 -16.87
CA ASN A 131 7.55 15.66 -16.88
C ASN A 131 6.55 16.64 -16.22
N LYS A 132 6.92 17.24 -15.10
CA LYS A 132 6.06 18.08 -14.25
C LYS A 132 4.74 17.40 -13.83
N LYS A 133 4.79 16.10 -13.53
CA LYS A 133 3.66 15.29 -13.06
C LYS A 133 4.06 14.46 -11.85
N TYR A 134 3.25 14.46 -10.80
CA TYR A 134 3.58 13.87 -9.50
C TYR A 134 2.46 13.02 -8.92
N ALA A 135 2.86 11.99 -8.17
CA ALA A 135 2.01 11.28 -7.22
C ALA A 135 2.44 11.62 -5.79
N TYR A 136 1.45 11.80 -4.93
CA TYR A 136 1.61 12.01 -3.50
C TYR A 136 0.97 10.84 -2.77
N HIS A 137 1.68 10.30 -1.79
CA HIS A 137 1.22 9.18 -0.95
C HIS A 137 1.33 9.59 0.51
N PHE A 138 0.33 9.23 1.30
CA PHE A 138 0.24 9.48 2.73
C PHE A 138 -0.29 8.23 3.41
N THR A 139 0.41 7.75 4.43
CA THR A 139 0.04 6.53 5.15
C THR A 139 0.13 6.78 6.64
N CYS A 140 -0.89 6.36 7.40
CA CYS A 140 -0.91 6.38 8.85
C CYS A 140 -1.34 5.03 9.41
N GLY A 141 -0.40 4.22 9.87
CA GLY A 141 -0.69 3.01 10.64
C GLY A 141 -0.68 3.25 12.14
N ASN A 142 -1.73 2.77 12.82
CA ASN A 142 -1.90 2.80 14.27
C ASN A 142 -2.04 1.37 14.76
N ILE A 143 -1.13 0.90 15.61
CA ILE A 143 -1.03 -0.51 16.00
C ILE A 143 -1.08 -0.63 17.51
N TYR A 144 -1.97 -1.47 18.02
CA TYR A 144 -2.02 -1.87 19.41
C TYR A 144 -1.69 -3.36 19.53
N GLU A 145 -0.64 -3.71 20.26
CA GLU A 145 -0.20 -5.09 20.49
C GLU A 145 0.06 -5.30 22.00
N LYS A 146 -0.82 -6.05 22.67
CA LYS A 146 -0.67 -6.36 24.10
C LYS A 146 -1.36 -7.67 24.48
N GLY A 147 -0.58 -8.60 25.03
CA GLY A 147 -1.09 -9.88 25.52
C GLY A 147 -1.66 -10.72 24.37
N PRO A 148 -2.96 -11.10 24.41
CA PRO A 148 -3.59 -11.88 23.35
C PRO A 148 -4.13 -11.04 22.18
N ILE A 149 -4.04 -9.70 22.22
CA ILE A 149 -4.61 -8.80 21.21
C ILE A 149 -3.48 -8.18 20.38
N LEU A 150 -3.62 -8.30 19.06
CA LEU A 150 -3.02 -7.41 18.07
C LEU A 150 -4.17 -6.76 17.30
N ALA A 151 -4.17 -5.44 17.17
CA ALA A 151 -5.14 -4.71 16.36
C ALA A 151 -4.46 -3.55 15.65
N TYR A 152 -4.89 -3.22 14.44
CA TYR A 152 -4.41 -2.02 13.76
C TYR A 152 -5.50 -1.30 12.97
N VAL A 153 -5.25 -0.02 12.74
CA VAL A 153 -5.98 0.81 11.77
C VAL A 153 -4.95 1.53 10.90
N ASP A 154 -4.96 1.19 9.61
CA ASP A 154 -4.18 1.85 8.58
C ASP A 154 -5.08 2.79 7.75
N VAL A 155 -4.64 4.03 7.57
CA VAL A 155 -5.25 4.98 6.63
C VAL A 155 -4.24 5.30 5.55
N MET A 156 -4.58 5.03 4.30
CA MET A 156 -3.72 5.24 3.13
C MET A 156 -4.43 6.17 2.15
N TYR A 157 -3.79 7.26 1.76
CA TYR A 157 -4.33 8.23 0.82
C TYR A 157 -3.31 8.52 -0.28
N THR A 158 -3.78 8.57 -1.52
CA THR A 158 -2.95 9.04 -2.64
C THR A 158 -3.67 10.06 -3.49
N ARG A 159 -2.85 10.89 -4.13
CA ARG A 159 -3.29 11.86 -5.13
C ARG A 159 -2.31 11.85 -6.27
N GLN A 160 -2.77 11.56 -7.48
CA GLN A 160 -1.92 11.29 -8.63
C GLN A 160 -2.31 12.19 -9.81
N ASP A 161 -1.32 12.81 -10.44
CA ASP A 161 -1.53 13.55 -11.69
C ASP A 161 -1.88 12.61 -12.85
N ILE A 162 -1.33 11.40 -12.86
CA ILE A 162 -1.62 10.32 -13.81
C ILE A 162 -1.99 9.07 -13.00
N ASP A 163 -3.04 8.37 -13.39
CA ASP A 163 -3.55 7.23 -12.63
C ASP A 163 -2.64 6.00 -12.74
N GLN A 164 -1.79 5.80 -11.73
CA GLN A 164 -0.84 4.69 -11.65
C GLN A 164 -1.41 3.45 -10.95
N HIS A 165 -2.37 3.62 -10.03
CA HIS A 165 -3.11 2.46 -9.49
C HIS A 165 -4.02 1.84 -10.58
N GLY A 166 -4.51 2.67 -11.52
CA GLY A 166 -5.30 2.24 -12.66
C GLY A 166 -6.74 1.85 -12.30
N MET A 167 -7.16 2.03 -11.05
CA MET A 167 -8.52 1.69 -10.59
C MET A 167 -9.60 2.54 -11.28
N VAL A 168 -9.31 3.78 -11.68
CA VAL A 168 -10.23 4.58 -12.51
C VAL A 168 -10.01 4.30 -13.99
N SER A 169 -8.75 4.14 -14.42
CA SER A 169 -8.39 3.92 -15.83
C SER A 169 -8.93 2.64 -16.45
N ARG A 170 -9.21 1.62 -15.63
CA ARG A 170 -9.74 0.30 -16.04
C ARG A 170 -11.27 0.17 -15.90
N LEU A 171 -11.98 1.24 -15.52
CA LEU A 171 -13.45 1.27 -15.47
C LEU A 171 -14.14 1.29 -16.84
N PRO A 172 -13.71 2.10 -17.84
CA PRO A 172 -14.28 2.02 -19.19
C PRO A 172 -13.95 0.68 -19.85
N SER A 173 -14.84 0.24 -20.76
CA SER A 173 -14.69 -1.00 -21.53
C SER A 173 -13.43 -1.04 -22.41
N GLU A 174 -13.00 0.13 -22.90
CA GLU A 174 -11.67 0.34 -23.46
C GLU A 174 -10.84 1.08 -22.41
N TYR A 175 -9.78 0.44 -21.92
CA TYR A 175 -8.92 1.03 -20.89
C TYR A 175 -8.31 2.34 -21.38
N LYS A 176 -8.35 3.36 -20.52
CA LYS A 176 -7.87 4.71 -20.85
C LYS A 176 -7.23 5.34 -19.62
N THR A 177 -5.95 5.74 -19.73
CA THR A 177 -5.21 6.32 -18.62
C THR A 177 -5.87 7.61 -18.11
N ALA A 178 -6.48 7.52 -16.93
CA ALA A 178 -7.07 8.64 -16.23
C ALA A 178 -5.99 9.58 -15.67
N ARG A 179 -6.37 10.82 -15.37
CA ARG A 179 -5.54 11.82 -14.70
C ARG A 179 -6.24 12.38 -13.48
N ASN A 180 -5.50 13.11 -12.65
CA ASN A 180 -6.02 13.80 -11.48
C ASN A 180 -6.84 12.88 -10.56
N THR A 181 -6.36 11.67 -10.29
CA THR A 181 -7.04 10.70 -9.42
C THR A 181 -6.69 10.92 -7.95
N GLU A 182 -7.60 10.54 -7.07
CA GLU A 182 -7.37 10.44 -5.64
C GLU A 182 -7.96 9.13 -5.12
N TYR A 183 -7.21 8.46 -4.24
CA TYR A 183 -7.58 7.19 -3.64
C TYR A 183 -7.48 7.30 -2.11
N LEU A 184 -8.41 6.65 -1.42
CA LEU A 184 -8.40 6.49 0.03
C LEU A 184 -8.67 5.02 0.34
N SER A 185 -7.86 4.41 1.18
CA SER A 185 -8.06 3.10 1.78
C SER A 185 -8.03 3.25 3.30
N VAL A 186 -9.03 2.71 3.99
CA VAL A 186 -9.08 2.63 5.45
C VAL A 186 -9.23 1.18 5.83
N ILE A 187 -8.22 0.62 6.47
CA ILE A 187 -8.11 -0.79 6.82
C ILE A 187 -8.15 -0.90 8.34
N GLY A 188 -9.01 -1.77 8.87
CA GLY A 188 -9.11 -2.07 10.29
C GLY A 188 -9.07 -3.57 10.51
N ASP A 189 -8.32 -4.02 11.52
CA ASP A 189 -7.96 -5.42 11.70
C ASP A 189 -7.77 -5.72 13.19
N ILE A 190 -8.27 -6.88 13.62
CA ILE A 190 -8.15 -7.40 14.98
C ILE A 190 -7.85 -8.90 14.92
N ASP A 191 -6.71 -9.26 15.48
CA ASP A 191 -6.22 -10.62 15.71
C ASP A 191 -6.27 -10.91 17.22
N TYR A 192 -6.97 -11.99 17.59
CA TYR A 192 -7.20 -12.38 18.98
C TYR A 192 -6.81 -13.84 19.25
N ARG A 193 -5.73 -13.97 20.03
CA ARG A 193 -5.15 -15.24 20.48
C ARG A 193 -5.90 -15.79 21.69
N ILE A 194 -7.02 -16.49 21.44
CA ILE A 194 -7.84 -17.15 22.48
C ILE A 194 -6.97 -18.02 23.40
N ASN A 195 -6.08 -18.83 22.83
CA ASN A 195 -5.11 -19.64 23.56
C ASN A 195 -3.96 -20.06 22.64
N ARG A 196 -3.02 -20.87 23.13
CA ARG A 196 -1.83 -21.30 22.38
C ARG A 196 -2.11 -22.12 21.11
N LYS A 197 -3.34 -22.58 20.89
CA LYS A 197 -3.75 -23.36 19.70
C LYS A 197 -4.74 -22.63 18.80
N TRP A 198 -5.47 -21.63 19.30
CA TRP A 198 -6.58 -21.02 18.57
C TRP A 198 -6.41 -19.51 18.44
N ASN A 199 -6.62 -19.03 17.23
CA ASN A 199 -6.65 -17.62 16.86
C ASN A 199 -7.97 -17.32 16.14
N ILE A 200 -8.50 -16.11 16.35
CA ILE A 200 -9.56 -15.55 15.50
C ILE A 200 -9.07 -14.21 14.97
N TYR A 201 -9.37 -13.97 13.70
CA TYR A 201 -8.91 -12.83 12.95
C TYR A 201 -10.10 -12.21 12.22
N ILE A 202 -10.28 -10.89 12.32
CA ILE A 202 -11.29 -10.13 11.58
C ILE A 202 -10.64 -8.89 10.99
N LYS A 203 -10.84 -8.66 9.70
CA LYS A 203 -10.38 -7.48 8.98
C LYS A 203 -11.48 -6.90 8.11
N GLY A 204 -11.50 -5.58 8.00
CA GLY A 204 -12.26 -4.86 6.99
C GLY A 204 -11.39 -3.82 6.30
N ALA A 205 -11.66 -3.56 5.02
CA ALA A 205 -11.12 -2.40 4.31
C ALA A 205 -12.26 -1.65 3.60
N TYR A 206 -12.23 -0.32 3.67
CA TYR A 206 -13.09 0.57 2.89
C TYR A 206 -12.22 1.42 1.97
N GLU A 207 -12.44 1.29 0.66
CA GLU A 207 -11.59 1.93 -0.34
C GLU A 207 -12.43 2.77 -1.31
N THR A 208 -11.89 3.91 -1.76
CA THR A 208 -12.58 4.82 -2.69
C THR A 208 -11.66 5.27 -3.82
N ALA A 209 -12.24 5.40 -5.02
CA ALA A 209 -11.58 5.82 -6.24
C ALA A 209 -12.29 7.01 -6.87
N ARG A 210 -11.56 8.11 -7.05
CA ARG A 210 -12.11 9.44 -7.35
C ARG A 210 -11.24 10.19 -8.37
N VAL A 211 -11.84 11.16 -9.05
CA VAL A 211 -11.16 12.13 -9.92
C VAL A 211 -11.39 13.52 -9.35
N PHE A 212 -10.32 14.19 -8.90
CA PHE A 212 -10.42 15.51 -8.26
C PHE A 212 -10.54 16.67 -9.26
N LYS A 213 -10.15 16.46 -10.53
CA LYS A 213 -10.25 17.43 -11.63
C LYS A 213 -10.52 16.73 -12.96
N ALA A 214 -11.60 17.14 -13.64
CA ALA A 214 -12.02 16.56 -14.91
C ALA A 214 -10.89 16.61 -15.97
N ASN A 215 -10.82 15.59 -16.82
CA ASN A 215 -9.75 15.41 -17.80
C ASN A 215 -10.18 14.55 -19.00
N GLY A 216 -10.73 15.20 -20.03
CA GLY A 216 -11.36 14.48 -21.15
C GLY A 216 -12.62 13.77 -20.67
N ASP A 217 -12.72 12.48 -20.97
CA ASP A 217 -13.87 11.62 -20.67
C ASP A 217 -14.11 11.48 -19.15
N PHE A 218 -13.05 11.56 -18.35
CA PHE A 218 -13.13 11.47 -16.90
C PHE A 218 -13.63 12.79 -16.28
N GLN A 219 -14.87 12.80 -15.81
CA GLN A 219 -15.46 13.91 -15.06
C GLN A 219 -14.96 13.97 -13.61
N LYS A 220 -15.07 15.13 -12.97
CA LYS A 220 -14.77 15.26 -11.54
C LYS A 220 -15.83 14.53 -10.71
N GLY A 221 -15.43 13.63 -9.83
CA GLY A 221 -16.36 12.91 -8.95
C GLY A 221 -15.78 11.65 -8.31
N LEU A 222 -16.61 10.98 -7.53
CA LEU A 222 -16.37 9.61 -7.06
C LEU A 222 -16.86 8.63 -8.12
N TYR A 223 -16.08 7.57 -8.33
CA TYR A 223 -16.32 6.55 -9.35
C TYR A 223 -16.70 5.21 -8.73
N ARG A 224 -15.97 4.80 -7.69
CA ARG A 224 -16.08 3.48 -7.08
C ARG A 224 -15.83 3.58 -5.59
N ARG A 225 -16.60 2.80 -4.82
CA ARG A 225 -16.30 2.43 -3.44
C ARG A 225 -16.20 0.91 -3.38
N SER A 226 -15.25 0.36 -2.65
CA SER A 226 -15.22 -1.07 -2.33
C SER A 226 -15.19 -1.28 -0.81
N TRP A 227 -15.76 -2.40 -0.39
CA TRP A 227 -15.78 -2.89 0.98
C TRP A 227 -15.23 -4.32 0.96
N ASN A 228 -14.04 -4.51 1.52
CA ASN A 228 -13.49 -5.84 1.77
C ASN A 228 -13.79 -6.23 3.22
N ALA A 229 -14.20 -7.47 3.46
CA ALA A 229 -14.36 -8.05 4.78
C ALA A 229 -13.75 -9.46 4.80
N GLN A 230 -12.96 -9.76 5.82
CA GLN A 230 -12.28 -11.03 5.99
C GLN A 230 -12.49 -11.52 7.42
N SER A 231 -12.73 -12.82 7.58
CA SER A 231 -12.78 -13.47 8.89
C SER A 231 -12.11 -14.84 8.81
N SER A 232 -11.16 -15.10 9.70
CA SER A 232 -10.40 -16.36 9.76
C SER A 232 -10.46 -16.97 11.16
N ILE A 233 -10.62 -18.30 11.22
CA ILE A 233 -10.45 -19.10 12.44
C ILE A 233 -9.28 -20.04 12.20
N GLU A 234 -8.35 -20.09 13.15
CA GLU A 234 -7.02 -20.66 12.88
C GLU A 234 -6.55 -21.56 14.01
N PHE A 235 -6.07 -22.74 13.62
CA PHE A 235 -5.61 -23.79 14.50
C PHE A 235 -4.10 -24.02 14.33
N PHE A 236 -3.38 -23.90 15.44
CA PHE A 236 -1.94 -24.06 15.56
C PHE A 236 -1.66 -25.40 16.25
N PRO A 237 -1.50 -26.52 15.51
CA PRO A 237 -1.34 -27.86 16.08
C PRO A 237 -0.04 -28.01 16.89
N PHE A 238 1.04 -27.35 16.45
CA PHE A 238 2.38 -27.47 17.03
C PHE A 238 2.89 -26.11 17.51
N LYS A 239 3.54 -26.07 18.69
CA LYS A 239 4.05 -24.82 19.30
C LYS A 239 5.40 -24.35 18.74
N GLN A 240 6.08 -25.21 17.98
CA GLN A 240 7.48 -25.04 17.55
C GLN A 240 7.60 -24.83 16.03
N LEU A 241 6.48 -24.89 15.31
CA LEU A 241 6.40 -24.70 13.87
C LEU A 241 5.44 -23.55 13.63
N ASP A 242 5.75 -22.67 12.68
CA ASP A 242 4.81 -21.65 12.17
C ASP A 242 3.74 -22.26 11.23
N LEU A 243 3.43 -23.55 11.44
CA LEU A 243 2.39 -24.28 10.73
C LEU A 243 1.05 -24.10 11.43
N PHE A 244 0.07 -23.60 10.70
CA PHE A 244 -1.32 -23.51 11.12
C PHE A 244 -2.25 -23.96 10.00
N VAL A 245 -3.46 -24.37 10.38
CA VAL A 245 -4.59 -24.62 9.47
C VAL A 245 -5.60 -23.52 9.73
N PHE A 246 -6.16 -22.94 8.69
CA PHE A 246 -7.17 -21.88 8.81
C PHE A 246 -8.42 -22.23 8.00
N ALA A 247 -9.52 -21.58 8.35
CA ALA A 247 -10.69 -21.45 7.50
C ALA A 247 -10.97 -19.95 7.36
N LEU A 248 -10.83 -19.42 6.14
CA LEU A 248 -10.95 -18.01 5.80
C LEU A 248 -12.19 -17.78 4.93
N TYR A 249 -13.05 -16.87 5.37
CA TYR A 249 -14.10 -16.29 4.54
C TYR A 249 -13.66 -14.88 4.12
N THR A 250 -13.74 -14.57 2.83
CA THR A 250 -13.58 -13.21 2.32
C THR A 250 -14.76 -12.77 1.46
N TYR A 251 -15.10 -11.49 1.58
CA TYR A 251 -16.17 -10.79 0.87
C TYR A 251 -15.63 -9.47 0.32
N ARG A 252 -16.03 -9.12 -0.89
CA ARG A 252 -15.69 -7.86 -1.56
C ARG A 252 -16.94 -7.31 -2.23
N GLY A 253 -17.54 -6.31 -1.61
CA GLY A 253 -18.66 -5.55 -2.19
C GLY A 253 -18.17 -4.33 -2.97
N VAL A 254 -18.78 -4.00 -4.10
CA VAL A 254 -18.41 -2.85 -4.94
C VAL A 254 -19.63 -1.98 -5.28
N ILE A 255 -19.52 -0.69 -4.99
CA ILE A 255 -20.51 0.31 -5.36
C ILE A 255 -19.92 1.20 -6.45
N LEU A 256 -20.34 0.95 -7.69
CA LEU A 256 -20.07 1.84 -8.82
C LEU A 256 -21.03 3.03 -8.81
N GLU A 257 -20.46 4.23 -8.77
CA GLU A 257 -21.19 5.50 -8.83
C GLU A 257 -21.65 5.82 -10.25
N LYS A 258 -22.52 6.84 -10.39
CA LYS A 258 -23.07 7.27 -11.69
C LYS A 258 -21.97 7.56 -12.74
N ALA A 259 -20.84 8.13 -12.33
CA ALA A 259 -19.73 8.43 -13.24
C ALA A 259 -19.14 7.16 -13.88
N ALA A 260 -18.84 6.13 -13.07
CA ALA A 260 -18.34 4.85 -13.57
C ALA A 260 -19.38 4.11 -14.43
N LYS A 261 -20.64 4.07 -13.97
CA LYS A 261 -21.74 3.42 -14.71
C LYS A 261 -22.01 4.06 -16.08
N THR A 262 -21.85 5.38 -16.20
CA THR A 262 -21.97 6.10 -17.48
C THR A 262 -20.87 5.72 -18.48
N MET A 263 -19.73 5.22 -17.99
CA MET A 263 -18.61 4.73 -18.82
C MET A 263 -18.71 3.21 -19.12
N GLY A 264 -19.84 2.57 -18.81
CA GLY A 264 -20.06 1.14 -19.05
C GLY A 264 -19.39 0.21 -18.03
N ALA A 265 -18.90 0.73 -16.91
CA ALA A 265 -18.23 -0.08 -15.89
C ALA A 265 -19.18 -1.11 -15.26
N ILE A 266 -18.75 -2.37 -15.21
CA ILE A 266 -19.43 -3.48 -14.55
C ILE A 266 -18.42 -4.16 -13.63
N GLU A 267 -18.75 -4.22 -12.34
CA GLU A 267 -17.90 -4.86 -11.34
C GLU A 267 -18.81 -5.50 -10.28
N PRO A 268 -18.96 -6.83 -10.27
CA PRO A 268 -19.83 -7.54 -9.33
C PRO A 268 -19.16 -7.72 -7.96
N ASP A 269 -20.01 -7.92 -6.94
CA ASP A 269 -19.57 -8.37 -5.63
C ASP A 269 -18.99 -9.80 -5.72
N THR A 270 -17.98 -10.10 -4.91
CA THR A 270 -17.38 -11.44 -4.85
C THR A 270 -17.29 -11.95 -3.41
N HIS A 271 -17.31 -13.28 -3.26
CA HIS A 271 -17.02 -13.97 -2.01
C HIS A 271 -16.14 -15.20 -2.24
N ARG A 272 -15.40 -15.62 -1.22
CA ARG A 272 -14.59 -16.83 -1.24
C ARG A 272 -14.56 -17.49 0.13
N ILE A 273 -14.45 -18.81 0.13
CA ILE A 273 -14.08 -19.62 1.29
C ILE A 273 -12.76 -20.31 0.93
N SER A 274 -11.81 -20.39 1.86
CA SER A 274 -10.48 -20.98 1.67
C SER A 274 -10.03 -21.71 2.94
#